data_AF-A0A2M9H6Z0-F1
#
_entry.id   AF-A0A2M9H6Z0-F1
#
_cell.length_a   1.000
_cell.length_b   1.000
_cell.length_c   1.000
_cell.angle_alpha   90.00
_cell.angle_beta   90.00
_cell.angle_gamma   90.00
#
_symmetry.space_group_name_H-M   'P 1'
#
loop_
_entity.id
_entity.type
_entity.pdbx_description
1 polymer ?
#
loop_
_entity_poly.entity_id
_entity_poly.type
_entity_poly.pdbx_seq_one_letter_code
_entity_poly.pdbx_strand_id
1 'polypeptide(L)'
;MNNTSSSVLFDQPGPKGRRRIAVINWVAAACFIVILALILMRLHNPPDGENQLSWELWKPALEKEAWTDFYLPGLWMTIKASVLAVVGSVLFGLLFGIGRLLPSIIVRGISSVVVEFCRAVPVLLLMIFFWRWFAFAGMGAPSYWAVVLALVLYNGSVVAELVRSGVGNLPGGQREAALALGLTRTESLMQIEVPQAINAMLPAAVTQLVVVLKDTALGSIIMYTDLLQESRRLGSMYFNILQTLVVAGVVYFFACWLLSRLAEWLPEHMQQRTAAPVDTEPVAPIAVMDPSNVNQIAVAQEVKELPLGGTPRKYHVHHRGTNASIHNWRRTRYEQGYDETHPDSRDRKPAEKKPGKPEKKTDGHPESKKSFSGDHHRFGAASFKHGNDIGKGHNDIGGKTKI
;
A
#
# COMPACT_ATOMS: atom_id res chain seq x y z
N MET A 1 25.15 -9.91 3.46
CA MET A 1 24.14 -10.12 4.52
C MET A 1 22.79 -10.13 3.83
N ASN A 2 22.00 -11.20 3.99
CA ASN A 2 20.83 -11.44 3.15
C ASN A 2 19.56 -10.93 3.84
N ASN A 3 18.74 -10.15 3.13
CA ASN A 3 17.47 -9.66 3.64
C ASN A 3 16.42 -10.78 3.63
N THR A 4 15.98 -11.21 4.82
CA THR A 4 15.00 -12.30 4.99
C THR A 4 13.54 -11.80 5.06
N SER A 5 13.30 -10.50 4.93
CA SER A 5 12.03 -9.84 5.25
C SER A 5 10.90 -9.95 4.21
N SER A 6 11.13 -10.60 3.05
CA SER A 6 10.13 -10.73 1.97
C SER A 6 9.46 -12.10 1.88
N SER A 7 9.75 -13.04 2.78
CA SER A 7 9.35 -14.45 2.64
C SER A 7 7.94 -14.83 3.16
N VAL A 8 7.14 -13.87 3.62
CA VAL A 8 5.88 -14.17 4.36
C VAL A 8 4.68 -14.43 3.45
N LEU A 9 4.70 -13.93 2.19
CA LEU A 9 3.57 -14.09 1.24
C LEU A 9 3.79 -15.21 0.20
N PHE A 10 5.03 -15.67 0.04
CA PHE A 10 5.37 -16.77 -0.86
C PHE A 10 6.16 -17.83 -0.08
N ASP A 11 5.51 -18.97 0.14
CA ASP A 11 6.15 -20.16 0.69
C ASP A 11 7.42 -20.49 -0.12
N GLN A 12 8.57 -20.58 0.54
CA GLN A 12 9.82 -20.80 -0.19
C GLN A 12 9.72 -22.11 -0.96
N PRO A 13 9.92 -22.13 -2.29
CA PRO A 13 9.79 -23.35 -3.06
C PRO A 13 10.75 -24.40 -2.52
N GLY A 14 10.21 -25.56 -2.15
CA GLY A 14 11.00 -26.71 -1.69
C GLY A 14 11.97 -27.20 -2.78
N PRO A 15 12.87 -28.16 -2.48
CA PRO A 15 13.92 -28.56 -3.41
C PRO A 15 13.40 -29.04 -4.78
N LYS A 16 12.24 -29.70 -4.82
CA LYS A 16 11.55 -30.06 -6.09
C LYS A 16 10.95 -28.84 -6.81
N GLY A 17 10.46 -27.85 -6.06
CA GLY A 17 9.95 -26.58 -6.60
C GLY A 17 11.07 -25.74 -7.23
N ARG A 18 12.22 -25.58 -6.54
CA ARG A 18 13.40 -24.88 -7.09
C ARG A 18 13.89 -25.50 -8.39
N ARG A 19 13.95 -26.84 -8.47
CA ARG A 19 14.28 -27.56 -9.71
C ARG A 19 13.28 -27.28 -10.83
N ARG A 20 11.97 -27.30 -10.54
CA ARG A 20 10.93 -26.95 -11.53
C ARG A 20 11.05 -25.50 -12.01
N ILE A 21 11.23 -24.53 -11.11
CA ILE A 21 11.40 -23.12 -11.46
C ILE A 21 12.65 -22.93 -12.32
N ALA A 22 13.78 -23.56 -11.96
CA ALA A 22 15.00 -23.51 -12.77
C ALA A 22 14.78 -24.08 -14.18
N VAL A 23 14.13 -25.24 -14.31
CA VAL A 23 13.80 -25.85 -15.61
C VAL A 23 12.86 -24.94 -16.42
N ILE A 24 11.81 -24.39 -15.81
CA ILE A 24 10.87 -23.46 -16.46
C ILE A 24 11.60 -22.21 -16.94
N ASN A 25 12.49 -21.62 -16.11
CA ASN A 25 13.27 -20.45 -16.49
C ASN A 25 14.23 -20.74 -17.64
N TRP A 26 14.90 -21.90 -17.64
CA TRP A 26 15.78 -22.31 -18.75
C TRP A 26 15.00 -22.58 -20.04
N VAL A 27 13.83 -23.23 -19.97
CA VAL A 27 12.94 -23.42 -21.12
C VAL A 27 12.42 -22.08 -21.65
N ALA A 28 12.00 -21.18 -20.77
CA ALA A 28 11.55 -19.84 -21.14
C ALA A 28 12.67 -19.02 -21.79
N ALA A 29 13.90 -19.08 -21.24
CA ALA A 29 15.07 -18.43 -21.83
C ALA A 29 15.44 -19.03 -23.20
N ALA A 30 15.40 -20.35 -23.35
CA ALA A 30 15.63 -21.01 -24.63
C ALA A 30 14.57 -20.62 -25.67
N CYS A 31 13.27 -20.64 -25.32
CA CYS A 31 12.19 -20.17 -26.17
C CYS A 31 12.36 -18.70 -26.56
N PHE A 32 12.76 -17.84 -25.62
CA PHE A 32 13.04 -16.42 -25.89
C PHE A 32 14.20 -16.24 -26.87
N ILE A 33 15.30 -16.98 -26.70
CA ILE A 33 16.45 -16.96 -27.62
C ILE A 33 16.04 -17.45 -29.02
N VAL A 34 15.23 -18.51 -29.11
CA VAL A 34 14.72 -19.01 -30.40
C VAL A 34 13.82 -17.97 -31.07
N ILE A 35 12.90 -17.34 -30.34
CA ILE A 35 12.04 -16.26 -30.88
C ILE A 35 12.89 -15.07 -31.33
N LEU A 36 13.89 -14.65 -30.55
CA LEU A 36 14.79 -13.56 -30.90
C LEU A 36 15.61 -13.90 -32.15
N ALA A 37 16.14 -15.12 -32.26
CA ALA A 37 16.85 -15.59 -33.45
C ALA A 37 15.95 -15.64 -34.69
N LEU A 38 14.70 -16.08 -34.55
CA LEU A 38 13.70 -16.04 -35.63
C LEU A 38 13.40 -14.61 -36.06
N ILE A 39 13.23 -13.66 -35.13
CA ILE A 39 13.04 -12.23 -35.43
C ILE A 39 14.25 -11.67 -36.17
N LEU A 40 15.48 -11.91 -35.69
CA LEU A 40 16.70 -11.42 -36.34
C LEU A 40 16.91 -12.05 -37.73
N MET A 41 16.66 -13.34 -37.89
CA MET A 41 16.71 -14.02 -39.19
C MET A 41 15.66 -13.46 -40.16
N ARG A 42 14.43 -13.23 -39.69
CA ARG A 42 13.33 -12.60 -40.45
C ARG A 42 13.66 -11.19 -40.89
N LEU A 43 14.39 -10.44 -40.06
CA LEU A 43 14.77 -9.05 -40.27
C LEU A 43 16.01 -8.92 -41.17
N HIS A 44 16.93 -9.89 -41.09
CA HIS A 44 18.09 -9.99 -41.97
C HIS A 44 17.69 -10.39 -43.40
N ASN A 45 16.80 -11.39 -43.53
CA ASN A 45 16.28 -11.89 -44.80
C ASN A 45 14.73 -11.82 -44.83
N PRO A 46 14.15 -10.65 -45.17
CA PRO A 46 12.75 -10.56 -45.58
C PRO A 46 12.54 -11.35 -46.90
N PRO A 47 11.31 -11.81 -47.24
CA PRO A 47 11.08 -12.58 -48.47
C PRO A 47 10.98 -11.68 -49.70
N ASP A 48 10.57 -10.42 -49.46
CA ASP A 48 10.11 -9.44 -50.43
C ASP A 48 10.74 -8.05 -50.17
N GLY A 49 11.92 -8.00 -49.52
CA GLY A 49 12.51 -6.73 -49.08
C GLY A 49 13.98 -6.83 -48.65
N GLU A 50 14.61 -5.66 -48.51
CA GLU A 50 16.03 -5.53 -48.20
C GLU A 50 16.36 -5.81 -46.73
N ASN A 51 17.60 -6.25 -46.48
CA ASN A 51 18.14 -6.52 -45.15
C ASN A 51 18.03 -5.29 -44.24
N GLN A 52 17.07 -5.34 -43.31
CA GLN A 52 16.75 -4.24 -42.39
C GLN A 52 17.83 -4.04 -41.30
N LEU A 53 18.76 -4.99 -41.16
CA LEU A 53 19.94 -4.87 -40.29
C LEU A 53 21.15 -4.28 -41.02
N SER A 54 21.02 -3.87 -42.29
CA SER A 54 22.11 -3.21 -43.02
C SER A 54 22.52 -1.90 -42.33
N TRP A 55 23.83 -1.65 -42.24
CA TRP A 55 24.38 -0.43 -41.60
C TRP A 55 23.91 0.85 -42.28
N GLU A 56 23.56 0.79 -43.56
CA GLU A 56 23.19 1.96 -44.35
C GLU A 56 21.87 2.59 -43.87
N LEU A 57 20.91 1.77 -43.44
CA LEU A 57 19.64 2.23 -42.88
C LEU A 57 19.80 2.96 -41.53
N TRP A 58 20.93 2.78 -40.84
CA TRP A 58 21.23 3.46 -39.57
C TRP A 58 21.86 4.84 -39.77
N LYS A 59 22.51 5.13 -40.92
CA LYS A 59 23.20 6.41 -41.16
C LYS A 59 22.26 7.62 -40.96
N PRO A 60 21.06 7.69 -41.59
CA PRO A 60 20.17 8.84 -41.44
C PRO A 60 19.57 8.97 -40.03
N ALA A 61 19.57 7.89 -39.23
CA ALA A 61 19.11 7.91 -37.85
C ALA A 61 20.20 8.36 -36.85
N LEU A 62 21.46 8.45 -37.29
CA LEU A 62 22.62 8.83 -36.48
C LEU A 62 23.27 10.16 -36.94
N GLU A 63 22.93 10.64 -38.14
CA GLU A 63 23.33 11.95 -38.68
C GLU A 63 22.86 13.12 -37.79
N LYS A 64 23.65 14.20 -37.78
CA LYS A 64 23.48 15.33 -36.84
C LYS A 64 22.13 16.02 -37.02
N GLU A 65 21.71 16.11 -38.27
CA GLU A 65 20.48 16.71 -38.77
C GLU A 65 19.25 16.01 -38.16
N ALA A 66 19.27 14.68 -38.06
CA ALA A 66 18.22 13.92 -37.37
C ALA A 66 18.10 14.28 -35.88
N TRP A 67 19.23 14.54 -35.22
CA TRP A 67 19.24 14.96 -33.82
C TRP A 67 18.76 16.40 -33.63
N THR A 68 19.20 17.34 -34.47
CA THR A 68 18.80 18.75 -34.35
C THR A 68 17.35 19.01 -34.74
N ASP A 69 16.84 18.29 -35.74
CA ASP A 69 15.59 18.66 -36.40
C ASP A 69 14.40 17.77 -35.95
N PHE A 70 14.68 16.58 -35.40
CA PHE A 70 13.66 15.60 -34.99
C PHE A 70 13.83 15.13 -33.53
N TYR A 71 14.93 14.49 -33.16
CA TYR A 71 15.03 13.85 -31.84
C TYR A 71 15.08 14.86 -30.68
N LEU A 72 15.92 15.90 -30.74
CA LEU A 72 15.99 16.90 -29.67
C LEU A 72 14.71 17.75 -29.56
N PRO A 73 14.09 18.25 -30.65
CA PRO A 73 12.79 18.92 -30.60
C PRO A 73 11.67 18.02 -30.04
N GLY A 74 11.58 16.76 -30.49
CA GLY A 74 10.59 15.80 -30.00
C GLY A 74 10.78 15.45 -28.53
N LEU A 75 12.04 15.25 -28.08
CA LEU A 75 12.38 15.05 -26.67
C LEU A 75 12.05 16.29 -25.83
N TRP A 76 12.34 17.50 -26.32
CA TRP A 76 11.98 18.73 -25.64
C TRP A 76 10.47 18.88 -25.45
N MET A 77 9.68 18.59 -26.49
CA MET A 77 8.23 18.60 -26.42
C MET A 77 7.70 17.54 -25.44
N THR A 78 8.26 16.33 -25.48
CA THR A 78 8.01 15.23 -24.53
C THR A 78 8.21 15.70 -23.08
N ILE A 79 9.38 16.26 -22.76
CA ILE A 79 9.71 16.76 -21.42
C ILE A 79 8.79 17.92 -21.01
N LYS A 80 8.53 18.87 -21.92
CA LYS A 80 7.65 20.02 -21.67
C LYS A 80 6.23 19.58 -21.31
N ALA A 81 5.65 18.64 -22.06
CA ALA A 81 4.34 18.09 -21.75
C ALA A 81 4.35 17.27 -20.45
N SER A 82 5.36 16.42 -20.23
CA SER A 82 5.43 15.60 -19.02
C SER A 82 5.59 16.44 -17.75
N VAL A 83 6.42 17.50 -17.76
CA VAL A 83 6.60 18.41 -16.61
C VAL A 83 5.29 19.12 -16.26
N LEU A 84 4.61 19.70 -17.24
CA LEU A 84 3.33 20.39 -17.01
C LEU A 84 2.23 19.42 -16.57
N ALA A 85 2.21 18.21 -17.15
CA ALA A 85 1.30 17.15 -16.76
C ALA A 85 1.55 16.64 -15.34
N VAL A 86 2.81 16.46 -14.92
CA VAL A 86 3.16 16.06 -13.54
C VAL A 86 2.69 17.11 -12.55
N VAL A 87 3.02 18.39 -12.76
CA VAL A 87 2.62 19.48 -11.85
C VAL A 87 1.10 19.57 -11.75
N GLY A 88 0.39 19.54 -12.89
CA GLY A 88 -1.07 19.54 -12.89
C GLY A 88 -1.68 18.30 -12.24
N SER A 89 -1.09 17.12 -12.43
CA SER A 89 -1.53 15.85 -11.81
C SER A 89 -1.37 15.89 -10.29
N VAL A 90 -0.27 16.44 -9.78
CA VAL A 90 -0.05 16.58 -8.33
C VAL A 90 -1.07 17.55 -7.74
N LEU A 91 -1.31 18.70 -8.37
CA LEU A 91 -2.30 19.68 -7.90
C LEU A 91 -3.73 19.11 -7.93
N PHE A 92 -4.13 18.48 -9.04
CA PHE A 92 -5.42 17.82 -9.19
C PHE A 92 -5.58 16.68 -8.17
N GLY A 93 -4.56 15.84 -8.04
CA GLY A 93 -4.56 14.67 -7.17
C GLY A 93 -4.61 15.02 -5.69
N LEU A 94 -3.87 16.03 -5.25
CA LEU A 94 -3.98 16.56 -3.89
C LEU A 94 -5.37 17.14 -3.64
N LEU A 95 -5.88 17.99 -4.53
CA LEU A 95 -7.19 18.64 -4.39
C LEU A 95 -8.33 17.62 -4.25
N PHE A 96 -8.46 16.68 -5.20
CA PHE A 96 -9.54 15.70 -5.20
C PHE A 96 -9.30 14.53 -4.24
N GLY A 97 -8.04 14.15 -3.98
CA GLY A 97 -7.68 13.15 -2.98
C GLY A 97 -8.06 13.60 -1.56
N ILE A 98 -7.71 14.84 -1.19
CA ILE A 98 -8.15 15.49 0.05
C ILE A 98 -9.68 15.61 0.05
N GLY A 99 -10.28 16.07 -1.06
CA GLY A 99 -11.73 16.21 -1.20
C GLY A 99 -12.53 14.94 -0.87
N ARG A 100 -11.98 13.75 -1.19
CA ARG A 100 -12.59 12.44 -0.85
C ARG A 100 -12.44 12.03 0.62
N LEU A 101 -11.46 12.59 1.33
CA LEU A 101 -11.21 12.30 2.75
C LEU A 101 -12.01 13.23 3.70
N LEU A 102 -12.46 14.38 3.21
CA LEU A 102 -13.25 15.34 3.99
C LEU A 102 -14.58 14.74 4.50
N PRO A 103 -15.09 15.21 5.65
CA PRO A 103 -16.35 14.73 6.22
C PRO A 103 -17.60 15.14 5.42
N SER A 104 -17.52 16.20 4.60
CA SER A 104 -18.65 16.69 3.81
C SER A 104 -19.06 15.69 2.73
N ILE A 105 -20.31 15.22 2.79
CA ILE A 105 -20.87 14.24 1.85
C ILE A 105 -20.86 14.74 0.40
N ILE A 106 -21.09 16.04 0.19
CA ILE A 106 -21.15 16.68 -1.14
C ILE A 106 -19.76 16.73 -1.76
N VAL A 107 -18.77 17.27 -1.03
CA VAL A 107 -17.38 17.40 -1.53
C VAL A 107 -16.78 16.02 -1.80
N ARG A 108 -17.01 15.06 -0.89
CA ARG A 108 -16.59 13.67 -1.06
C ARG A 108 -17.26 13.00 -2.26
N GLY A 109 -18.55 13.24 -2.48
CA GLY A 109 -19.32 12.72 -3.61
C GLY A 109 -18.78 13.24 -4.94
N ILE A 110 -18.71 14.57 -5.12
CA ILE A 110 -18.19 15.21 -6.33
C ILE A 110 -16.76 14.74 -6.61
N SER A 111 -15.89 14.75 -5.60
CA SER A 111 -14.48 14.34 -5.77
C SER A 111 -14.34 12.85 -6.09
N SER A 112 -15.25 12.00 -5.61
CA SER A 112 -15.27 10.57 -5.98
C SER A 112 -15.70 10.37 -7.42
N VAL A 113 -16.79 11.01 -7.86
CA VAL A 113 -17.26 10.93 -9.26
C VAL A 113 -16.20 11.41 -10.24
N VAL A 114 -15.54 12.54 -9.95
CA VAL A 114 -14.47 13.09 -10.81
C VAL A 114 -13.28 12.13 -10.91
N VAL A 115 -12.77 11.63 -9.77
CA VAL A 115 -11.62 10.71 -9.74
C VAL A 115 -11.96 9.36 -10.38
N GLU A 116 -13.15 8.81 -10.11
CA GLU A 116 -13.59 7.54 -10.68
C GLU A 116 -13.81 7.63 -12.19
N PHE A 117 -14.40 8.72 -12.70
CA PHE A 117 -14.51 8.98 -14.14
C PHE A 117 -13.12 9.09 -14.81
N CYS A 118 -12.23 9.94 -14.28
CA CYS A 118 -10.91 10.16 -14.87
C CYS A 118 -10.02 8.90 -14.86
N ARG A 119 -10.26 7.95 -13.94
CA ARG A 119 -9.56 6.67 -13.87
C ARG A 119 -10.21 5.56 -14.70
N ALA A 120 -11.53 5.63 -14.92
CA ALA A 120 -12.28 4.64 -15.70
C ALA A 120 -12.20 4.88 -17.21
N VAL A 121 -12.08 6.14 -17.65
CA VAL A 121 -11.94 6.47 -19.08
C VAL A 121 -10.48 6.28 -19.52
N PRO A 122 -10.20 5.55 -20.62
CA PRO A 122 -8.86 5.43 -21.16
C PRO A 122 -8.25 6.80 -21.52
N VAL A 123 -7.03 7.07 -21.07
CA VAL A 123 -6.37 8.38 -21.26
C VAL A 123 -6.25 8.78 -22.73
N LEU A 124 -6.04 7.83 -23.64
CA LEU A 124 -6.03 8.07 -25.09
C LEU A 124 -7.37 8.58 -25.62
N LEU A 125 -8.51 8.12 -25.06
CA LEU A 125 -9.83 8.61 -25.44
C LEU A 125 -10.02 10.06 -24.98
N LEU A 126 -9.54 10.42 -23.78
CA LEU A 126 -9.48 11.81 -23.32
C LEU A 126 -8.62 12.68 -24.24
N MET A 127 -7.45 12.20 -24.68
CA MET A 127 -6.60 12.93 -25.64
C MET A 127 -7.35 13.20 -26.96
N ILE A 128 -7.99 12.18 -27.55
CA ILE A 128 -8.75 12.33 -28.81
C ILE A 128 -9.93 13.30 -28.63
N PHE A 129 -10.66 13.20 -27.52
CA PHE A 129 -11.79 14.07 -27.20
C PHE A 129 -11.35 15.53 -27.05
N PHE A 130 -10.38 15.81 -26.18
CA PHE A 130 -9.90 17.18 -25.96
C PHE A 130 -9.25 17.77 -27.20
N TRP A 131 -8.53 16.97 -28.00
CA TRP A 131 -7.96 17.43 -29.26
C TRP A 131 -9.05 17.90 -30.23
N ARG A 132 -10.12 17.11 -30.38
CA ARG A 132 -11.26 17.50 -31.22
C ARG A 132 -11.99 18.72 -30.68
N TRP A 133 -12.18 18.81 -29.36
CA TRP A 133 -12.83 19.94 -28.69
C TRP A 133 -12.02 21.24 -28.85
N PHE A 134 -10.71 21.21 -28.56
CA PHE A 134 -9.83 22.38 -28.69
C PHE A 134 -9.64 22.82 -30.15
N ALA A 135 -9.60 21.88 -31.10
CA ALA A 135 -9.60 22.20 -32.53
C ALA A 135 -10.91 22.89 -32.95
N PHE A 136 -12.07 22.41 -32.50
CA PHE A 136 -13.37 23.05 -32.75
C PHE A 136 -13.48 24.44 -32.10
N ALA A 137 -12.91 24.61 -30.91
CA ALA A 137 -12.84 25.88 -30.20
C ALA A 137 -11.79 26.87 -30.76
N GLY A 138 -11.08 26.51 -31.84
CA GLY A 138 -10.06 27.38 -32.47
C GLY A 138 -8.81 27.64 -31.62
N MET A 139 -8.54 26.80 -30.62
CA MET A 139 -7.38 26.98 -29.73
C MET A 139 -6.07 26.65 -30.43
N GLY A 140 -5.04 27.48 -30.20
CA GLY A 140 -3.68 27.22 -30.66
C GLY A 140 -3.07 25.97 -30.00
N ALA A 141 -2.33 25.19 -30.79
CA ALA A 141 -1.70 23.93 -30.38
C ALA A 141 -2.66 22.93 -29.67
N PRO A 142 -3.79 22.54 -30.31
CA PRO A 142 -4.82 21.73 -29.67
C PRO A 142 -4.33 20.34 -29.25
N SER A 143 -3.37 19.76 -29.98
CA SER A 143 -2.78 18.45 -29.64
C SER A 143 -1.93 18.51 -28.36
N TYR A 144 -1.12 19.56 -28.17
CA TYR A 144 -0.34 19.77 -26.95
C TYR A 144 -1.25 19.88 -25.72
N TRP A 145 -2.27 20.75 -25.76
CA TRP A 145 -3.18 20.92 -24.63
C TRP A 145 -4.03 19.68 -24.35
N ALA A 146 -4.40 18.92 -25.38
CA ALA A 146 -5.11 17.66 -25.22
C ALA A 146 -4.26 16.59 -24.52
N VAL A 147 -2.98 16.44 -24.90
CA VAL A 147 -2.04 15.54 -24.21
C VAL A 147 -1.88 15.96 -22.75
N VAL A 148 -1.56 17.24 -22.50
CA VAL A 148 -1.35 17.75 -21.14
C VAL A 148 -2.60 17.54 -20.27
N LEU A 149 -3.78 17.97 -20.72
CA LEU A 149 -5.00 17.88 -19.90
C LEU A 149 -5.43 16.42 -19.66
N ALA A 150 -5.35 15.56 -20.67
CA ALA A 150 -5.67 14.13 -20.50
C ALA A 150 -4.72 13.47 -19.48
N LEU A 151 -3.42 13.75 -19.57
CA LEU A 151 -2.43 13.24 -18.61
C LEU A 151 -2.66 13.79 -17.20
N VAL A 152 -3.01 15.08 -17.05
CA VAL A 152 -3.35 15.70 -15.75
C VAL A 152 -4.53 15.01 -15.10
N LEU A 153 -5.62 14.77 -15.84
CA LEU A 153 -6.82 14.15 -15.30
C LEU A 153 -6.58 12.68 -14.93
N TYR A 154 -5.96 11.91 -15.83
CA TYR A 154 -5.69 10.49 -15.59
C TYR A 154 -4.67 10.28 -14.46
N ASN A 155 -3.47 10.84 -14.56
CA ASN A 155 -2.45 10.67 -13.53
C ASN A 155 -2.82 11.40 -12.22
N GLY A 156 -3.54 12.52 -12.29
CA GLY A 156 -4.11 13.17 -11.11
C GLY A 156 -5.13 12.29 -10.39
N SER A 157 -5.94 11.50 -11.10
CA SER A 157 -6.83 10.52 -10.47
C SER A 157 -6.07 9.42 -9.72
N VAL A 158 -4.91 8.99 -10.27
CA VAL A 158 -4.00 8.04 -9.62
C VAL A 158 -3.36 8.66 -8.37
N VAL A 159 -2.89 9.91 -8.44
CA VAL A 159 -2.36 10.62 -7.27
C VAL A 159 -3.44 10.85 -6.20
N ALA A 160 -4.68 11.15 -6.57
CA ALA A 160 -5.79 11.26 -5.61
C ALA A 160 -6.05 9.94 -4.86
N GLU A 161 -5.99 8.81 -5.57
CA GLU A 161 -6.15 7.48 -4.98
C GLU A 161 -4.95 7.09 -4.10
N LEU A 162 -3.73 7.51 -4.47
CA LEU A 162 -2.52 7.35 -3.70
C LEU A 162 -2.58 8.13 -2.38
N VAL A 163 -3.01 9.40 -2.40
CA VAL A 163 -3.21 10.23 -1.19
C VAL A 163 -4.28 9.61 -0.28
N ARG A 164 -5.41 9.17 -0.86
CA ARG A 164 -6.49 8.50 -0.12
C ARG A 164 -6.00 7.23 0.58
N SER A 165 -5.21 6.43 -0.11
CA SER A 165 -4.64 5.18 0.41
C SER A 165 -3.52 5.44 1.43
N GLY A 166 -2.73 6.50 1.23
CA GLY A 166 -1.71 6.96 2.18
C GLY A 166 -2.30 7.31 3.54
N VAL A 167 -3.35 8.12 3.57
CA VAL A 167 -4.06 8.44 4.83
C VAL A 167 -4.71 7.19 5.42
N GLY A 168 -5.30 6.32 4.59
CA GLY A 168 -5.89 5.06 5.03
C GLY A 168 -4.92 4.06 5.67
N ASN A 169 -3.62 4.15 5.34
CA ASN A 169 -2.57 3.29 5.89
C ASN A 169 -1.91 3.83 7.17
N LEU A 170 -2.27 5.03 7.64
CA LEU A 170 -1.70 5.58 8.87
C LEU A 170 -2.26 4.87 10.13
N PRO A 171 -1.45 4.72 11.20
CA PRO A 171 -1.94 4.17 12.47
C PRO A 171 -3.10 4.98 13.05
N GLY A 172 -4.23 4.32 13.33
CA GLY A 172 -5.46 4.98 13.81
C GLY A 172 -5.29 5.86 15.06
N GLY A 173 -4.33 5.50 15.92
CA GLY A 173 -3.98 6.25 17.14
C GLY A 173 -3.57 7.72 16.89
N GLN A 174 -3.06 8.07 15.70
CA GLN A 174 -2.77 9.47 15.33
C GLN A 174 -4.04 10.33 15.36
N ARG A 175 -5.12 9.82 14.74
CA ARG A 175 -6.42 10.52 14.68
C ARG A 175 -7.13 10.48 16.03
N GLU A 176 -6.98 9.41 16.81
CA GLU A 176 -7.53 9.33 18.17
C GLU A 176 -6.87 10.33 19.12
N ALA A 177 -5.54 10.46 19.08
CA ALA A 177 -4.79 11.45 19.86
C ALA A 177 -5.14 12.89 19.45
N ALA A 178 -5.24 13.18 18.15
CA ALA A 178 -5.64 14.49 17.64
C ALA A 178 -7.03 14.91 18.15
N LEU A 179 -8.01 14.00 18.09
CA LEU A 179 -9.37 14.23 18.59
C LEU A 179 -9.39 14.41 20.12
N ALA A 180 -8.55 13.66 20.87
CA ALA A 180 -8.42 13.80 22.32
C ALA A 180 -7.80 15.14 22.75
N LEU A 181 -6.97 15.75 21.89
CA LEU A 181 -6.43 17.10 22.05
C LEU A 181 -7.42 18.21 21.63
N GLY A 182 -8.64 17.86 21.24
CA GLY A 182 -9.71 18.81 20.88
C GLY A 182 -9.70 19.29 19.43
N LEU A 183 -8.81 18.78 18.57
CA LEU A 183 -8.84 19.09 17.14
C LEU A 183 -10.10 18.51 16.49
N THR A 184 -10.70 19.23 15.54
CA THR A 184 -11.76 18.67 14.72
C THR A 184 -11.23 17.61 13.75
N ARG A 185 -12.13 16.77 13.23
CA ARG A 185 -11.78 15.75 12.21
C ARG A 185 -11.09 16.34 10.98
N THR A 186 -11.42 17.57 10.60
CA THR A 186 -10.81 18.26 9.45
C THR A 186 -9.43 18.81 9.79
N GLU A 187 -9.22 19.31 11.01
CA GLU A 187 -7.91 19.77 11.47
C GLU A 187 -6.93 18.61 11.65
N SER A 188 -7.37 17.50 12.28
CA SER A 188 -6.62 16.24 12.32
C SER A 188 -6.20 15.80 10.92
N LEU A 189 -7.15 15.78 9.99
CA LEU A 189 -6.89 15.38 8.61
C LEU A 189 -5.87 16.29 7.91
N MET A 190 -6.00 17.61 8.04
CA MET A 190 -5.21 18.58 7.27
C MET A 190 -3.86 18.92 7.89
N GLN A 191 -3.76 18.95 9.21
CA GLN A 191 -2.53 19.32 9.91
C GLN A 191 -1.64 18.11 10.23
N ILE A 192 -2.23 16.91 10.37
CA ILE A 192 -1.52 15.73 10.86
C ILE A 192 -1.52 14.62 9.78
N GLU A 193 -2.69 14.10 9.40
CA GLU A 193 -2.77 12.88 8.58
C GLU A 193 -2.30 13.10 7.13
N VAL A 194 -2.76 14.15 6.45
CA VAL A 194 -2.42 14.39 5.03
C VAL A 194 -0.94 14.73 4.83
N PRO A 195 -0.29 15.61 5.61
CA PRO A 195 1.15 15.85 5.49
C PRO A 195 2.00 14.58 5.71
N GLN A 196 1.64 13.74 6.69
CA GLN A 196 2.31 12.46 6.92
C GLN A 196 2.10 11.50 5.73
N ALA A 197 0.87 11.37 5.23
CA ALA A 197 0.55 10.50 4.11
C ALA A 197 1.25 10.91 2.81
N ILE A 198 1.37 12.21 2.52
CA ILE A 198 2.10 12.71 1.34
C ILE A 198 3.58 12.33 1.42
N ASN A 199 4.23 12.50 2.58
CA ASN A 199 5.62 12.11 2.77
C ASN A 199 5.83 10.60 2.68
N ALA A 200 4.92 9.80 3.25
CA ALA A 200 4.96 8.35 3.17
C ALA A 200 4.75 7.83 1.73
N MET A 201 3.93 8.53 0.93
CA MET A 201 3.63 8.18 -0.46
C MET A 201 4.55 8.85 -1.49
N LEU A 202 5.50 9.68 -1.07
CA LEU A 202 6.44 10.36 -1.95
C LEU A 202 7.19 9.39 -2.90
N PRO A 203 7.71 8.22 -2.48
CA PRO A 203 8.36 7.28 -3.40
C PRO A 203 7.43 6.83 -4.53
N ALA A 204 6.17 6.50 -4.21
CA ALA A 204 5.18 6.07 -5.20
C ALA A 204 4.78 7.22 -6.14
N ALA A 205 4.52 8.42 -5.60
CA ALA A 205 4.23 9.62 -6.39
C ALA A 205 5.38 9.95 -7.36
N VAL A 206 6.62 9.74 -6.92
CA VAL A 206 7.84 9.96 -7.69
C VAL A 206 8.01 8.90 -8.80
N THR A 207 7.64 7.63 -8.59
CA THR A 207 7.58 6.66 -9.70
C THR A 207 6.57 7.02 -10.80
N GLN A 208 5.50 7.76 -10.45
CA GLN A 208 4.50 8.22 -11.42
C GLN A 208 5.06 9.19 -12.46
N LEU A 209 6.14 9.92 -12.16
CA LEU A 209 6.80 10.82 -13.13
C LEU A 209 7.30 10.06 -14.37
N VAL A 210 7.85 8.86 -14.16
CA VAL A 210 8.35 7.98 -15.22
C VAL A 210 7.20 7.40 -16.05
N VAL A 211 6.03 7.18 -15.42
CA VAL A 211 4.80 6.77 -16.13
C VAL A 211 4.30 7.91 -17.01
N VAL A 212 4.16 9.13 -16.47
CA VAL A 212 3.70 10.31 -17.21
C VAL A 212 4.59 10.59 -18.43
N LEU A 213 5.91 10.48 -18.30
CA LEU A 213 6.85 10.69 -19.42
C LEU A 213 6.70 9.63 -20.54
N LYS A 214 6.31 8.40 -20.21
CA LYS A 214 6.02 7.37 -21.22
C LYS A 214 4.65 7.58 -21.85
N ASP A 215 3.65 7.98 -21.06
CA ASP A 215 2.28 8.18 -21.53
C ASP A 215 2.14 9.37 -22.49
N THR A 216 3.08 10.33 -22.55
CA THR A 216 3.08 11.37 -23.61
C THR A 216 3.15 10.77 -25.01
N ALA A 217 3.77 9.60 -25.18
CA ALA A 217 3.90 8.92 -26.47
C ALA A 217 2.55 8.49 -27.07
N LEU A 218 1.50 8.36 -26.24
CA LEU A 218 0.13 8.15 -26.70
C LEU A 218 -0.40 9.35 -27.52
N GLY A 219 0.15 10.55 -27.28
CA GLY A 219 -0.15 11.77 -28.02
C GLY A 219 0.21 11.71 -29.50
N SER A 220 1.17 10.85 -29.90
CA SER A 220 1.54 10.65 -31.31
C SER A 220 0.32 10.30 -32.20
N ILE A 221 -0.70 9.63 -31.63
CA ILE A 221 -1.94 9.26 -32.32
C ILE A 221 -2.75 10.50 -32.77
N ILE A 222 -2.68 11.60 -32.04
CA ILE A 222 -3.34 12.88 -32.39
C ILE A 222 -2.36 13.88 -33.05
N MET A 223 -1.32 13.36 -33.70
CA MET A 223 -0.26 14.16 -34.36
C MET A 223 0.42 15.17 -33.43
N TYR A 224 0.52 14.84 -32.14
CA TYR A 224 1.37 15.61 -31.23
C TYR A 224 2.84 15.31 -31.55
N THR A 225 3.65 16.36 -31.75
CA THR A 225 5.07 16.26 -32.14
C THR A 225 5.95 15.96 -30.92
N ASP A 226 5.78 14.78 -30.35
CA ASP A 226 6.62 14.21 -29.30
C ASP A 226 7.81 13.44 -29.89
N LEU A 227 8.65 12.84 -29.05
CA LEU A 227 9.80 12.07 -29.49
C LEU A 227 9.38 10.87 -30.37
N LEU A 228 8.28 10.19 -30.04
CA LEU A 228 7.80 9.07 -30.86
C LEU A 228 7.32 9.56 -32.24
N GLN A 229 6.51 10.61 -32.29
CA GLN A 229 5.99 11.14 -33.56
C GLN A 229 7.09 11.71 -34.45
N GLU A 230 8.06 12.44 -33.90
CA GLU A 230 9.19 12.97 -34.67
C GLU A 230 10.08 11.85 -35.23
N SER A 231 10.32 10.80 -34.45
CA SER A 231 11.08 9.63 -34.91
C SER A 231 10.37 8.86 -36.01
N ARG A 232 9.02 8.80 -35.98
CA ARG A 232 8.20 8.28 -37.09
C ARG A 232 8.26 9.18 -38.32
N ARG A 233 8.27 10.51 -38.15
CA ARG A 233 8.37 11.49 -39.24
C ARG A 233 9.71 11.35 -39.97
N LEU A 234 10.82 11.28 -39.24
CA LEU A 234 12.15 10.98 -39.77
C LEU A 234 12.20 9.61 -40.48
N GLY A 235 11.68 8.57 -39.82
CA GLY A 235 11.66 7.21 -40.35
C GLY A 235 10.83 7.04 -41.63
N SER A 236 9.80 7.88 -41.80
CA SER A 236 8.98 7.93 -43.02
C SER A 236 9.66 8.71 -44.16
N MET A 237 10.54 9.66 -43.83
CA MET A 237 11.30 10.45 -44.81
C MET A 237 12.41 9.63 -45.48
N TYR A 238 13.11 8.80 -44.70
CA TYR A 238 14.25 7.99 -45.17
C TYR A 238 13.93 6.50 -45.32
N PHE A 239 12.65 6.11 -45.24
CA PHE A 239 12.15 4.72 -45.29
C PHE A 239 12.78 3.74 -44.27
N ASN A 240 13.42 4.26 -43.21
CA ASN A 240 14.15 3.52 -42.17
C ASN A 240 13.45 3.59 -40.80
N ILE A 241 12.12 3.41 -40.80
CA ILE A 241 11.26 3.62 -39.62
C ILE A 241 11.61 2.70 -38.44
N LEU A 242 12.17 1.52 -38.67
CA LEU A 242 12.61 0.64 -37.60
C LEU A 242 13.83 1.22 -36.88
N GLN A 243 14.82 1.69 -37.63
CA GLN A 243 16.09 2.18 -37.13
C GLN A 243 15.88 3.48 -36.34
N THR A 244 15.04 4.39 -36.84
CA THR A 244 14.69 5.62 -36.11
C THR A 244 13.88 5.32 -34.84
N LEU A 245 12.97 4.35 -34.86
CA LEU A 245 12.24 3.92 -33.65
C LEU A 245 13.14 3.20 -32.62
N VAL A 246 14.18 2.48 -33.05
CA VAL A 246 15.16 1.91 -32.11
C VAL A 246 16.00 3.01 -31.46
N VAL A 247 16.47 4.00 -32.22
CA VAL A 247 17.18 5.17 -31.66
C VAL A 247 16.27 5.92 -30.68
N ALA A 248 15.00 6.16 -31.04
CA ALA A 248 14.00 6.76 -30.16
C ALA A 248 13.79 5.94 -28.87
N GLY A 249 13.72 4.61 -28.98
CA GLY A 249 13.61 3.70 -27.85
C GLY A 249 14.80 3.76 -26.90
N VAL A 250 16.02 3.90 -27.44
CA VAL A 250 17.25 4.12 -26.66
C VAL A 250 17.21 5.48 -25.96
N VAL A 251 16.78 6.55 -26.63
CA VAL A 251 16.61 7.88 -26.02
C VAL A 251 15.55 7.85 -24.91
N TYR A 252 14.40 7.23 -25.13
CA TYR A 252 13.39 7.00 -24.09
C TYR A 252 13.93 6.19 -22.92
N PHE A 253 14.72 5.15 -23.17
CA PHE A 253 15.36 4.36 -22.12
C PHE A 253 16.28 5.22 -21.25
N PHE A 254 17.18 6.00 -21.85
CA PHE A 254 18.08 6.88 -21.10
C PHE A 254 17.33 7.99 -20.35
N ALA A 255 16.32 8.61 -20.96
CA ALA A 255 15.48 9.61 -20.31
C ALA A 255 14.72 9.04 -19.11
N CYS A 256 14.10 7.87 -19.27
CA CYS A 256 13.41 7.16 -18.19
C CYS A 256 14.38 6.71 -17.10
N TRP A 257 15.55 6.16 -17.46
CA TRP A 257 16.56 5.69 -16.51
C TRP A 257 17.13 6.84 -15.68
N LEU A 258 17.48 7.96 -16.30
CA LEU A 258 17.93 9.16 -15.61
C LEU A 258 16.86 9.69 -14.66
N LEU A 259 15.60 9.77 -15.13
CA LEU A 259 14.47 10.20 -14.30
C LEU A 259 14.22 9.23 -13.13
N SER A 260 14.28 7.92 -13.36
CA SER A 260 14.21 6.89 -12.30
C SER A 260 15.33 7.04 -11.27
N ARG A 261 16.54 7.38 -11.70
CA ARG A 261 17.69 7.57 -10.80
C ARG A 261 17.53 8.80 -9.90
N LEU A 262 17.06 9.91 -10.48
CA LEU A 262 16.70 11.13 -9.74
C LEU A 262 15.52 10.87 -8.79
N ALA A 263 14.57 10.03 -9.23
CA ALA A 263 13.39 9.60 -8.49
C ALA A 263 13.72 8.71 -7.28
N GLU A 264 14.71 7.83 -7.36
CA GLU A 264 15.20 7.04 -6.22
C GLU A 264 15.93 7.91 -5.20
N TRP A 265 16.80 8.82 -5.67
CA TRP A 265 17.66 9.64 -4.83
C TRP A 265 16.91 10.68 -3.97
N LEU A 266 15.81 11.26 -4.49
CA LEU A 266 15.10 12.34 -3.82
C LEU A 266 14.38 11.90 -2.52
N PRO A 267 13.58 10.80 -2.47
CA PRO A 267 12.96 10.34 -1.24
C PRO A 267 13.96 9.85 -0.19
N GLU A 268 15.08 9.22 -0.59
CA GLU A 268 16.13 8.78 0.34
C GLU A 268 16.69 9.94 1.17
N HIS A 269 16.92 11.09 0.54
CA HIS A 269 17.38 12.31 1.22
C HIS A 269 16.30 12.99 2.09
N MET A 270 15.02 12.82 1.74
CA MET A 270 13.91 13.42 2.50
C MET A 270 13.51 12.57 3.72
N GLN A 271 13.45 11.24 3.58
CA GLN A 271 13.06 10.34 4.68
C GLN A 271 14.04 10.39 5.86
N GLN A 272 15.34 10.59 5.60
CA GLN A 272 16.37 10.80 6.63
C GLN A 272 16.11 12.03 7.53
N ARG A 273 15.24 12.97 7.13
CA ARG A 273 14.89 14.16 7.92
C ARG A 273 13.57 14.03 8.69
N THR A 274 12.75 13.02 8.37
CA THR A 274 11.42 12.83 8.98
C THR A 274 11.35 11.58 9.85
N ALA A 275 12.17 10.57 9.57
CA ALA A 275 12.42 9.47 10.48
C ALA A 275 13.30 9.94 11.64
N ALA A 276 12.69 10.58 12.64
CA ALA A 276 13.26 10.58 13.97
C ALA A 276 13.52 9.10 14.35
N PRO A 277 14.71 8.74 14.85
CA PRO A 277 14.91 7.42 15.42
C PRO A 277 13.84 7.21 16.48
N VAL A 278 13.02 6.18 16.32
CA VAL A 278 12.28 5.65 17.47
C VAL A 278 13.36 5.01 18.33
N ASP A 279 13.89 5.78 19.27
CA ASP A 279 14.70 5.24 20.35
C ASP A 279 13.88 4.10 20.96
N THR A 280 14.33 2.87 20.72
CA THR A 280 13.71 1.71 21.34
C THR A 280 13.89 1.92 22.84
N GLU A 281 12.80 2.26 23.52
CA GLU A 281 12.78 2.47 24.97
C GLU A 281 13.58 1.32 25.59
N PRO A 282 14.67 1.61 26.33
CA PRO A 282 15.63 0.58 26.72
C PRO A 282 14.96 -0.35 27.72
N VAL A 283 14.34 -1.41 27.19
CA VAL A 283 13.68 -2.45 27.96
C VAL A 283 14.70 -2.96 28.96
N ALA A 284 14.41 -2.77 30.25
CA ALA A 284 15.34 -3.09 31.32
C ALA A 284 15.90 -4.51 31.12
N PRO A 285 17.22 -4.73 31.31
CA PRO A 285 17.86 -5.98 30.93
C PRO A 285 17.16 -7.16 31.59
N ILE A 286 16.46 -7.94 30.76
CA ILE A 286 15.65 -9.08 31.17
C ILE A 286 16.58 -10.05 31.91
N ALA A 287 16.38 -10.21 33.21
CA ALA A 287 17.12 -11.19 33.99
C ALA A 287 16.84 -12.58 33.42
N VAL A 288 17.85 -13.19 32.79
CA VAL A 288 17.77 -14.40 31.95
C VAL A 288 17.27 -15.64 32.71
N MET A 289 17.15 -15.56 34.04
CA MET A 289 16.73 -16.63 34.94
C MET A 289 15.47 -16.31 35.77
N ASP A 290 14.79 -15.16 35.56
CA ASP A 290 13.59 -14.82 36.33
C ASP A 290 12.31 -15.43 35.72
N PRO A 291 11.61 -16.35 36.40
CA PRO A 291 10.37 -16.96 35.89
C PRO A 291 9.19 -15.98 35.76
N SER A 292 9.26 -14.75 36.30
CA SER A 292 8.25 -13.72 36.05
C SER A 292 8.40 -13.03 34.69
N ASN A 293 9.52 -13.21 33.99
CA ASN A 293 9.81 -12.56 32.71
C ASN A 293 9.29 -13.30 31.46
N VAL A 294 8.59 -14.44 31.58
CA VAL A 294 8.10 -15.21 30.41
C VAL A 294 7.26 -14.34 29.46
N ASN A 295 6.38 -13.48 30.00
CA ASN A 295 5.58 -12.56 29.18
C ASN A 295 6.44 -11.45 28.54
N GLN A 296 7.49 -10.97 29.22
CA GLN A 296 8.39 -9.94 28.68
C GLN A 296 9.31 -10.50 27.59
N ILE A 297 9.74 -11.75 27.72
CA ILE A 297 10.51 -12.48 26.69
C ILE A 297 9.64 -12.69 25.44
N ALA A 298 8.37 -13.08 25.62
CA ALA A 298 7.42 -13.20 24.51
C ALA A 298 7.19 -11.85 23.80
N VAL A 299 7.04 -10.75 24.54
CA VAL A 299 6.98 -9.38 23.97
C VAL A 299 8.25 -9.04 23.19
N ALA A 300 9.44 -9.31 23.76
CA ALA A 300 10.71 -9.01 23.10
C ALA A 300 10.94 -9.84 21.82
N GLN A 301 10.35 -11.03 21.73
CA GLN A 301 10.28 -11.82 20.50
C GLN A 301 9.26 -11.23 19.50
N GLU A 302 8.04 -10.91 19.93
CA GLU A 302 7.00 -10.29 19.10
C GLU A 302 7.49 -8.95 18.48
N VAL A 303 8.20 -8.12 19.24
CA VAL A 303 8.81 -6.86 18.76
C VAL A 303 9.89 -7.12 17.69
N LYS A 304 10.67 -8.19 17.80
CA LYS A 304 11.66 -8.57 16.78
C LYS A 304 11.03 -9.12 15.49
N GLU A 305 9.82 -9.65 15.57
CA GLU A 305 9.10 -10.24 14.44
C GLU A 305 8.25 -9.20 13.66
N LEU A 306 8.04 -8.00 14.21
CA LEU A 306 7.27 -6.92 13.57
C LEU A 306 8.14 -6.07 12.60
N PRO A 307 7.96 -6.20 11.26
CA PRO A 307 8.90 -5.63 10.28
C PRO A 307 8.82 -4.10 10.09
N LEU A 308 7.90 -3.42 10.78
CA LEU A 308 7.63 -1.97 10.63
C LEU A 308 7.39 -1.25 11.98
N GLY A 309 7.84 -1.81 13.10
CA GLY A 309 7.79 -1.12 14.40
C GLY A 309 6.38 -0.86 14.93
N GLY A 310 5.50 -1.85 14.86
CA GLY A 310 4.16 -1.77 15.47
C GLY A 310 4.24 -1.72 17.00
N THR A 311 3.26 -1.09 17.64
CA THR A 311 3.15 -1.10 19.11
C THR A 311 2.95 -2.53 19.62
N PRO A 312 3.83 -3.05 20.50
CA PRO A 312 3.66 -4.40 21.03
C PRO A 312 2.38 -4.52 21.86
N ARG A 313 1.82 -5.73 21.91
CA ARG A 313 0.67 -6.01 22.78
C ARG A 313 1.07 -5.78 24.22
N LYS A 314 0.26 -5.03 24.97
CA LYS A 314 0.51 -4.75 26.38
C LYS A 314 0.03 -5.93 27.23
N TYR A 315 0.91 -6.91 27.43
CA TYR A 315 0.65 -8.01 28.36
C TYR A 315 0.62 -7.48 29.80
N HIS A 316 -0.36 -7.91 30.59
CA HIS A 316 -0.40 -7.57 32.01
C HIS A 316 0.79 -8.24 32.72
N VAL A 317 1.61 -7.43 33.41
CA VAL A 317 2.72 -7.93 34.21
C VAL A 317 2.13 -8.53 35.49
N HIS A 318 2.12 -9.86 35.58
CA HIS A 318 1.78 -10.57 36.81
C HIS A 318 2.94 -10.46 37.80
N HIS A 319 3.02 -9.33 38.51
CA HIS A 319 3.91 -9.21 39.66
C HIS A 319 3.53 -10.27 40.70
N ARG A 320 4.45 -11.24 40.90
CA ARG A 320 4.49 -12.33 41.90
C ARG A 320 3.16 -12.84 42.49
N GLY A 321 2.90 -14.12 42.29
CA GLY A 321 2.14 -14.92 43.29
C GLY A 321 0.96 -15.73 42.76
N THR A 322 0.61 -15.65 41.48
CA THR A 322 -0.49 -16.46 40.91
C THR A 322 0.05 -17.62 40.07
N ASN A 323 -0.35 -18.85 40.41
CA ASN A 323 -0.11 -20.07 39.62
C ASN A 323 -0.98 -20.10 38.34
N ALA A 324 -0.99 -19.00 37.60
CA ALA A 324 -1.82 -18.76 36.43
C ALA A 324 -1.24 -19.43 35.18
N SER A 325 -1.39 -20.75 35.09
CA SER A 325 -1.10 -21.49 33.87
C SER A 325 -2.15 -21.21 32.79
N ILE A 326 -1.69 -20.88 31.57
CA ILE A 326 -2.53 -20.69 30.36
C ILE A 326 -3.49 -21.87 30.14
N HIS A 327 -3.07 -23.09 30.48
CA HIS A 327 -3.86 -24.31 30.31
C HIS A 327 -5.00 -24.45 31.34
N ASN A 328 -5.01 -23.69 32.44
CA ASN A 328 -5.92 -23.86 33.58
C ASN A 328 -6.65 -22.56 34.01
N TRP A 329 -6.75 -21.56 33.12
CA TRP A 329 -7.31 -20.22 33.42
C TRP A 329 -8.71 -20.21 34.05
N ARG A 330 -9.52 -21.26 33.84
CA ARG A 330 -10.85 -21.40 34.48
C ARG A 330 -10.84 -21.80 35.95
N ARG A 331 -9.69 -22.23 36.49
CA ARG A 331 -9.54 -22.68 37.90
C ARG A 331 -8.72 -21.73 38.77
N THR A 332 -8.06 -20.75 38.17
CA THR A 332 -7.18 -19.80 38.87
C THR A 332 -7.99 -18.70 39.51
N ARG A 333 -8.23 -18.80 40.83
CA ARG A 333 -8.77 -17.71 41.64
C ARG A 333 -7.68 -16.66 41.84
N TYR A 334 -8.01 -15.38 41.63
CA TYR A 334 -7.11 -14.28 41.95
C TYR A 334 -7.02 -14.12 43.48
N GLU A 335 -5.85 -14.39 44.05
CA GLU A 335 -5.47 -13.87 45.36
C GLU A 335 -4.56 -12.66 45.14
N GLN A 336 -4.99 -11.51 45.66
CA GLN A 336 -4.30 -10.25 45.50
C GLN A 336 -3.31 -10.08 46.66
N GLY A 337 -2.05 -10.44 46.42
CA GLY A 337 -0.97 -10.21 47.38
C GLY A 337 -0.75 -8.72 47.62
N TYR A 338 -0.57 -8.33 48.88
CA TYR A 338 -0.18 -6.97 49.26
C TYR A 338 1.32 -6.76 49.05
N ASP A 339 1.71 -5.58 48.55
CA ASP A 339 3.11 -5.17 48.40
C ASP A 339 3.51 -4.26 49.57
N GLU A 340 4.40 -4.76 50.44
CA GLU A 340 4.96 -4.04 51.59
C GLU A 340 6.03 -3.00 51.19
N THR A 341 6.46 -2.99 49.92
CA THR A 341 7.48 -2.06 49.41
C THR A 341 6.91 -0.82 48.72
N HIS A 342 5.61 -0.80 48.44
CA HIS A 342 4.92 0.36 47.85
C HIS A 342 4.88 1.54 48.85
N PRO A 343 5.24 2.79 48.47
CA PRO A 343 5.29 3.91 49.41
C PRO A 343 4.00 4.15 50.20
N ASP A 344 2.85 4.12 49.52
CA ASP A 344 1.51 4.31 50.11
C ASP A 344 1.08 3.22 51.11
N SER A 345 1.82 2.10 51.22
CA SER A 345 1.49 1.03 52.16
C SER A 345 1.79 1.38 53.63
N ARG A 346 2.64 2.39 53.87
CA ARG A 346 3.18 2.71 55.20
C ARG A 346 2.18 3.41 56.14
N ASP A 347 1.10 3.99 55.61
CA ASP A 347 0.18 4.84 56.37
C ASP A 347 -1.02 4.11 57.01
N ARG A 348 -1.06 2.77 56.95
CA ARG A 348 -2.10 1.97 57.63
C ARG A 348 -1.52 0.99 58.65
N LYS A 349 -1.32 1.47 59.89
CA LYS A 349 -1.09 0.60 61.05
C LYS A 349 -2.32 -0.32 61.28
N PRO A 350 -2.14 -1.64 61.43
CA PRO A 350 -3.22 -2.52 61.86
C PRO A 350 -3.67 -2.20 63.29
N ALA A 351 -4.98 -2.25 63.55
CA ALA A 351 -5.52 -2.01 64.89
C ALA A 351 -5.14 -3.15 65.86
N GLU A 352 -4.70 -2.80 67.07
CA GLU A 352 -4.40 -3.75 68.14
C GLU A 352 -5.63 -4.59 68.54
N LYS A 353 -5.49 -5.91 68.54
CA LYS A 353 -6.45 -6.82 69.20
C LYS A 353 -6.20 -6.83 70.70
N LYS A 354 -7.15 -6.33 71.49
CA LYS A 354 -7.17 -6.53 72.96
C LYS A 354 -7.54 -7.99 73.31
N PRO A 355 -6.98 -8.57 74.40
CA PRO A 355 -7.18 -9.98 74.73
C PRO A 355 -8.39 -10.26 75.64
N GLY A 356 -9.06 -11.39 75.39
CA GLY A 356 -9.59 -12.32 76.41
C GLY A 356 -10.79 -11.93 77.29
N LYS A 357 -11.91 -12.65 77.11
CA LYS A 357 -12.77 -13.13 78.21
C LYS A 357 -13.40 -14.50 77.85
N PRO A 358 -13.65 -15.39 78.82
CA PRO A 358 -13.72 -16.83 78.55
C PRO A 358 -15.13 -17.40 78.27
N GLU A 359 -15.09 -18.64 77.78
CA GLU A 359 -16.19 -19.56 77.47
C GLU A 359 -17.34 -19.65 78.51
N LYS A 360 -18.55 -19.88 78.00
CA LYS A 360 -19.59 -20.64 78.70
C LYS A 360 -20.34 -21.54 77.71
N LYS A 361 -20.17 -22.86 77.88
CA LYS A 361 -21.05 -23.87 77.29
C LYS A 361 -22.39 -23.88 78.02
N THR A 362 -23.48 -24.09 77.28
CA THR A 362 -24.66 -24.84 77.74
C THR A 362 -25.43 -25.33 76.52
N ASP A 363 -26.02 -26.52 76.63
CA ASP A 363 -26.44 -27.35 75.51
C ASP A 363 -27.85 -27.04 74.98
N GLY A 364 -28.12 -27.40 73.72
CA GLY A 364 -29.44 -27.28 73.09
C GLY A 364 -29.52 -28.10 71.79
N HIS A 365 -30.55 -28.93 71.66
CA HIS A 365 -30.72 -29.95 70.60
C HIS A 365 -31.31 -29.36 69.28
N PRO A 366 -31.57 -30.11 68.19
CA PRO A 366 -30.89 -29.88 66.91
C PRO A 366 -31.79 -29.42 65.76
N GLU A 367 -31.17 -29.30 64.58
CA GLU A 367 -31.70 -28.88 63.29
C GLU A 367 -33.16 -29.25 62.95
N SER A 368 -33.90 -28.26 62.41
CA SER A 368 -34.81 -28.57 61.29
C SER A 368 -35.05 -27.37 60.37
N LYS A 369 -34.79 -27.58 59.07
CA LYS A 369 -35.46 -27.04 57.87
C LYS A 369 -36.18 -25.67 57.98
N LYS A 370 -35.77 -24.73 57.13
CA LYS A 370 -36.56 -24.23 55.95
C LYS A 370 -35.91 -23.00 55.33
N SER A 371 -35.44 -23.12 54.08
CA SER A 371 -35.38 -21.96 53.19
C SER A 371 -36.82 -21.66 52.76
N PHE A 372 -37.31 -20.46 53.05
CA PHE A 372 -38.63 -20.01 52.61
C PHE A 372 -38.47 -18.88 51.58
N SER A 373 -39.33 -18.93 50.56
CA SER A 373 -39.31 -18.05 49.39
C SER A 373 -40.08 -16.76 49.62
N GLY A 374 -39.73 -15.74 48.83
CA GLY A 374 -40.54 -14.55 48.52
C GLY A 374 -39.71 -13.62 47.61
N ASP A 375 -39.84 -13.70 46.28
CA ASP A 375 -40.89 -13.09 45.43
C ASP A 375 -40.84 -11.56 45.40
N HIS A 376 -40.91 -10.85 44.26
CA HIS A 376 -41.20 -11.17 42.84
C HIS A 376 -40.20 -10.37 41.92
N HIS A 377 -40.14 -10.43 40.57
CA HIS A 377 -41.04 -11.00 39.55
C HIS A 377 -40.30 -11.60 38.30
N ARG A 378 -40.62 -11.12 37.09
CA ARG A 378 -40.18 -11.50 35.71
C ARG A 378 -39.99 -10.18 34.90
N PHE A 379 -39.35 -10.06 33.74
CA PHE A 379 -39.26 -10.86 32.49
C PHE A 379 -37.82 -10.75 31.90
N GLY A 380 -37.36 -11.53 30.92
CA GLY A 380 -37.89 -12.68 30.18
C GLY A 380 -36.82 -13.11 29.15
N ALA A 381 -36.61 -14.42 28.93
CA ALA A 381 -35.50 -14.93 28.12
C ALA A 381 -35.97 -15.62 26.84
N ALA A 382 -35.16 -15.50 25.77
CA ALA A 382 -35.22 -16.38 24.60
C ALA A 382 -33.88 -17.09 24.46
N SER A 383 -33.90 -18.43 24.51
CA SER A 383 -32.73 -19.29 24.38
C SER A 383 -32.89 -20.18 23.15
N PHE A 384 -31.91 -20.16 22.25
CA PHE A 384 -31.80 -21.16 21.19
C PHE A 384 -30.82 -22.26 21.61
N LYS A 385 -31.31 -23.50 21.67
CA LYS A 385 -30.49 -24.69 21.91
C LYS A 385 -29.73 -25.08 20.65
N HIS A 386 -28.47 -25.48 20.82
CA HIS A 386 -27.74 -26.29 19.84
C HIS A 386 -28.22 -27.75 19.88
N GLY A 387 -28.19 -28.40 18.72
CA GLY A 387 -28.32 -29.84 18.58
C GLY A 387 -27.69 -30.31 17.27
N ASN A 388 -26.52 -30.94 17.36
CA ASN A 388 -26.05 -31.89 16.35
C ASN A 388 -26.96 -33.16 16.47
N ASP A 389 -27.21 -33.98 15.44
CA ASP A 389 -26.21 -34.65 14.61
C ASP A 389 -26.84 -35.45 13.42
N ILE A 390 -26.01 -35.81 12.43
CA ILE A 390 -26.10 -37.00 11.52
C ILE A 390 -27.31 -37.16 10.56
N GLY A 391 -27.08 -36.83 9.28
CA GLY A 391 -26.76 -37.82 8.22
C GLY A 391 -27.85 -38.61 7.44
N LYS A 392 -27.62 -38.73 6.11
CA LYS A 392 -28.41 -39.45 5.05
C LYS A 392 -29.70 -38.75 4.60
N GLY A 393 -30.11 -38.73 3.33
CA GLY A 393 -29.49 -39.18 2.07
C GLY A 393 -30.49 -39.23 0.89
N HIS A 394 -29.98 -39.23 -0.35
CA HIS A 394 -30.64 -39.47 -1.67
C HIS A 394 -31.51 -38.39 -2.38
N ASN A 395 -31.08 -38.13 -3.62
CA ASN A 395 -31.81 -38.12 -4.91
C ASN A 395 -32.58 -36.91 -5.48
N ASP A 396 -31.91 -36.32 -6.48
CA ASP A 396 -32.33 -36.19 -7.89
C ASP A 396 -33.29 -35.08 -8.36
N ILE A 397 -33.19 -34.87 -9.69
CA ILE A 397 -33.97 -33.99 -10.58
C ILE A 397 -33.60 -32.50 -10.45
N GLY A 398 -33.03 -31.79 -11.44
CA GLY A 398 -32.84 -32.08 -12.86
C GLY A 398 -33.76 -31.24 -13.73
N GLY A 399 -33.28 -30.12 -14.31
CA GLY A 399 -34.11 -29.25 -15.15
C GLY A 399 -33.35 -28.14 -15.88
N LYS A 400 -33.17 -28.29 -17.20
CA LYS A 400 -32.69 -27.24 -18.12
C LYS A 400 -33.89 -26.54 -18.79
N THR A 401 -33.83 -25.21 -18.91
CA THR A 401 -34.34 -24.41 -20.05
C THR A 401 -33.70 -23.02 -19.94
N LYS A 402 -32.87 -22.55 -20.88
CA LYS A 402 -33.22 -22.00 -22.22
C LYS A 402 -34.34 -20.97 -22.17
N ILE A 403 -33.96 -19.68 -22.19
CA ILE A 403 -34.16 -18.79 -23.34
C ILE A 403 -32.79 -18.18 -23.65
#